data_AF-A0A6M8FKT9-F1
#
_entry.id   AF-A0A6M8FKT9-F1
#
_cell.length_a   1.000
_cell.length_b   1.000
_cell.length_c   1.000
_cell.angle_alpha   90.00
_cell.angle_beta   90.00
_cell.angle_gamma   90.00
#
_symmetry.space_group_name_H-M   'P 1'
#
loop_
_entity.id
_entity.type
_entity.pdbx_description
1 polymer ?
#
loop_
_entity_poly.entity_id
_entity_poly.type
_entity_poly.pdbx_seq_one_letter_code
_entity_poly.pdbx_strand_id
1 'polypeptide(L)'
;MKRSSGLHLTGLALLLTIAAPPFISPLAQADTYGSERRQDRRGDRYDARDNRQGGREEARDLKQECLDGDDSRMDCRQDKRGTKQDTRQESREIRRDD
;
A
#
# COMPACT_ATOMS: atom_id res chain seq x y z
N MET A 1 54.91 30.43 29.88
CA MET A 1 53.93 29.80 30.81
C MET A 1 52.84 30.83 31.14
N LYS A 2 51.57 30.43 30.95
CA LYS A 2 50.30 30.92 31.56
C LYS A 2 50.05 32.45 31.65
N ARG A 3 49.22 33.01 30.74
CA ARG A 3 47.75 33.27 30.86
C ARG A 3 47.42 34.55 31.66
N SER A 4 46.91 35.58 30.98
CA SER A 4 46.03 36.61 31.56
C SER A 4 45.05 37.09 30.48
N SER A 5 43.79 36.66 30.57
CA SER A 5 42.68 37.43 31.16
C SER A 5 42.08 38.44 30.18
N GLY A 6 41.26 37.93 29.26
CA GLY A 6 40.30 38.75 28.52
C GLY A 6 38.99 38.79 29.29
N LEU A 7 38.72 39.90 29.98
CA LEU A 7 37.37 40.24 30.41
C LEU A 7 36.59 40.65 29.16
N HIS A 8 35.72 39.78 28.68
CA HIS A 8 34.79 40.11 27.60
C HIS A 8 33.62 40.93 28.19
N LEU A 9 33.59 42.21 27.83
CA LEU A 9 32.51 43.15 28.05
C LEU A 9 31.23 42.70 27.32
N THR A 10 30.13 42.81 28.05
CA THR A 10 28.77 43.17 27.59
C THR A 10 28.16 42.36 26.45
N GLY A 11 27.21 41.51 26.81
CA GLY A 11 26.26 40.92 25.88
C GLY A 11 25.09 40.29 26.64
N LEU A 12 24.29 41.11 27.31
CA LEU A 12 23.07 40.68 27.99
C LEU A 12 21.99 40.45 26.92
N ALA A 13 22.05 39.29 26.26
CA ALA A 13 21.01 38.81 25.35
C ALA A 13 20.19 37.75 26.08
N LEU A 14 19.21 38.19 26.87
CA LEU A 14 18.20 37.29 27.43
C LEU A 14 17.08 37.09 26.38
N LEU A 15 17.34 36.24 25.39
CA LEU A 15 16.28 35.68 24.56
C LEU A 15 15.65 34.52 25.33
N LEU A 16 14.46 34.76 25.89
CA LEU A 16 13.58 33.73 26.41
C LEU A 16 13.07 32.88 25.24
N THR A 17 13.88 31.89 24.84
CA THR A 17 13.42 30.82 23.98
C THR A 17 12.52 29.93 24.82
N ILE A 18 11.21 30.04 24.60
CA ILE A 18 10.27 29.01 25.04
C ILE A 18 10.60 27.78 24.19
N ALA A 19 11.52 26.95 24.69
CA ALA A 19 11.68 25.58 24.22
C ALA A 19 10.45 24.81 24.69
N ALA A 20 9.33 24.98 23.98
CA ALA A 20 8.26 24.01 24.07
C ALA A 20 8.87 22.70 23.54
N PRO A 21 9.05 21.66 24.37
CA PRO A 21 9.50 20.38 23.87
C PRO A 21 8.48 19.94 22.80
N PRO A 22 8.92 19.46 21.62
CA PRO A 22 7.97 18.89 20.70
C PRO A 22 7.27 17.76 21.45
N PHE A 23 5.95 17.85 21.56
CA PHE A 23 5.09 16.72 21.91
C PHE A 23 5.23 15.71 20.79
N ILE A 24 6.37 15.00 20.77
CA ILE A 24 6.57 13.81 19.96
C ILE A 24 5.76 12.76 20.69
N SER A 25 4.47 12.70 20.39
CA SER A 25 3.70 11.49 20.63
C SER A 25 4.50 10.37 19.99
N PRO A 26 5.02 9.38 20.74
CA PRO A 26 5.58 8.21 20.10
C PRO A 26 4.42 7.65 19.27
N LEU A 27 4.58 7.61 17.96
CA LEU A 27 3.74 6.77 17.12
C LEU A 27 3.81 5.41 17.80
N ALA A 28 2.71 5.01 18.43
CA ALA A 28 2.61 3.76 19.14
C ALA A 28 2.72 2.64 18.11
N GLN A 29 3.95 2.31 17.73
CA GLN A 29 4.30 1.13 16.99
C GLN A 29 4.14 0.00 17.99
N ALA A 30 2.88 -0.42 18.16
CA ALA A 30 2.56 -1.66 18.84
C ALA A 30 2.98 -2.80 17.89
N ASP A 31 4.28 -3.08 17.83
CA ASP A 31 4.81 -4.30 17.24
C ASP A 31 4.42 -5.47 18.16
N THR A 32 3.14 -5.83 18.07
CA THR A 32 2.59 -7.03 18.70
C THR A 32 3.03 -8.23 17.88
N TYR A 33 3.33 -9.34 18.55
CA TYR A 33 3.54 -10.63 17.91
C TYR A 33 2.44 -10.89 16.86
N GLY A 34 2.80 -10.95 15.58
CA GLY A 34 1.87 -11.06 14.45
C GLY A 34 1.66 -9.79 13.60
N SER A 35 2.48 -8.74 13.75
CA SER A 35 2.48 -7.59 12.83
C SER A 35 2.88 -7.98 11.40
N GLU A 36 3.81 -8.93 11.24
CA GLU A 36 4.22 -9.52 9.95
C GLU A 36 3.04 -10.22 9.26
N ARG A 37 2.43 -11.23 9.90
CA ARG A 37 1.21 -11.91 9.39
C ARG A 37 0.05 -10.97 9.03
N ARG A 38 -0.05 -9.80 9.68
CA ARG A 38 -1.07 -8.80 9.31
C ARG A 38 -0.70 -8.02 8.05
N GLN A 39 0.59 -7.76 7.85
CA GLN A 39 1.10 -7.13 6.63
C GLN A 39 0.99 -8.09 5.44
N ASP A 40 1.34 -9.36 5.62
CA ASP A 40 1.26 -10.40 4.57
C ASP A 40 -0.19 -10.51 4.04
N ARG A 41 -1.16 -10.75 4.94
CA ARG A 41 -2.60 -10.72 4.62
C ARG A 41 -3.09 -9.44 3.95
N ARG A 42 -2.43 -8.30 4.23
CA ARG A 42 -2.80 -7.02 3.61
C ARG A 42 -2.28 -6.97 2.18
N GLY A 43 -1.07 -7.46 1.94
CA GLY A 43 -0.49 -7.71 0.61
C GLY A 43 -1.41 -8.59 -0.22
N ASP A 44 -1.73 -9.79 0.27
CA ASP A 44 -2.56 -10.75 -0.46
C ASP A 44 -3.95 -10.19 -0.81
N ARG A 45 -4.52 -9.38 0.07
CA ARG A 45 -5.82 -8.71 -0.20
C ARG A 45 -5.70 -7.68 -1.31
N TYR A 46 -4.58 -6.98 -1.40
CA TYR A 46 -4.28 -6.04 -2.46
C TYR A 46 -4.08 -6.79 -3.77
N ASP A 47 -3.23 -7.80 -3.79
CA ASP A 47 -2.93 -8.58 -5.00
C ASP A 47 -4.17 -9.32 -5.52
N ALA A 48 -4.94 -9.95 -4.63
CA ALA A 48 -6.21 -10.57 -4.99
C ALA A 48 -7.29 -9.55 -5.42
N ARG A 49 -7.14 -8.27 -5.08
CA ARG A 49 -8.02 -7.22 -5.62
C ARG A 49 -7.53 -6.84 -7.01
N ASP A 50 -6.24 -6.63 -7.18
CA ASP A 50 -5.62 -6.23 -8.43
C ASP A 50 -5.87 -7.26 -9.53
N ASN A 51 -5.64 -8.55 -9.23
CA ASN A 51 -5.97 -9.66 -10.13
C ASN A 51 -7.46 -9.61 -10.59
N ARG A 52 -8.40 -9.38 -9.66
CA ARG A 52 -9.82 -9.24 -10.05
C ARG A 52 -10.10 -8.03 -10.92
N GLN A 53 -9.32 -6.96 -10.85
CA GLN A 53 -9.52 -5.79 -11.71
C GLN A 53 -8.92 -6.04 -13.09
N GLY A 54 -7.68 -6.52 -13.17
CA GLY A 54 -7.05 -6.94 -14.41
C GLY A 54 -7.91 -7.96 -15.16
N GLY A 55 -8.33 -9.03 -14.48
CA GLY A 55 -9.23 -10.04 -15.04
C GLY A 55 -10.60 -9.52 -15.47
N ARG A 56 -11.09 -8.40 -14.93
CA ARG A 56 -12.35 -7.77 -15.42
C ARG A 56 -12.12 -6.98 -16.69
N GLU A 57 -10.97 -6.35 -16.84
CA GLU A 57 -10.55 -5.61 -18.03
C GLU A 57 -10.29 -6.60 -19.16
N GLU A 58 -9.46 -7.61 -18.92
CA GLU A 58 -9.21 -8.71 -19.85
C GLU A 58 -10.51 -9.38 -20.32
N ALA A 59 -11.43 -9.72 -19.41
CA ALA A 59 -12.71 -10.31 -19.78
C ALA A 59 -13.65 -9.35 -20.55
N ARG A 60 -13.40 -8.03 -20.52
CA ARG A 60 -14.11 -7.08 -21.41
C ARG A 60 -13.45 -7.07 -22.78
N ASP A 61 -12.12 -7.06 -22.82
CA ASP A 61 -11.33 -6.99 -24.06
C ASP A 61 -11.51 -8.27 -24.89
N LEU A 62 -11.33 -9.44 -24.28
CA LEU A 62 -11.62 -10.74 -24.89
C LEU A 62 -13.04 -10.82 -25.45
N LYS A 63 -14.00 -10.21 -24.76
CA LYS A 63 -15.38 -10.17 -25.26
C LYS A 63 -15.50 -9.29 -26.51
N GLN A 64 -14.80 -8.16 -26.58
CA GLN A 64 -14.85 -7.32 -27.77
C GLN A 64 -14.21 -8.05 -28.95
N GLU A 65 -13.04 -8.66 -28.73
CA GLU A 65 -12.35 -9.46 -29.73
C GLU A 65 -13.23 -10.61 -30.25
N CYS A 66 -13.91 -11.34 -29.36
CA CYS A 66 -14.87 -12.37 -29.76
C CYS A 66 -16.05 -11.81 -30.56
N LEU A 67 -16.59 -10.64 -30.18
CA LEU A 67 -17.68 -10.01 -30.93
C LEU A 67 -17.25 -9.55 -32.33
N ASP A 68 -15.97 -9.23 -32.52
CA ASP A 68 -15.40 -8.84 -33.80
C ASP A 68 -15.09 -10.07 -34.69
N GLY A 69 -14.97 -11.26 -34.10
CA GLY A 69 -14.62 -12.53 -34.76
C GLY A 69 -15.77 -13.32 -35.38
N ASP A 70 -16.96 -12.74 -35.52
CA ASP A 70 -18.20 -13.40 -36.01
C ASP A 70 -18.78 -14.50 -35.09
N ASP A 71 -18.28 -14.62 -33.85
CA ASP A 71 -18.82 -15.56 -32.86
C ASP A 71 -20.23 -15.16 -32.37
N SER A 72 -20.95 -16.14 -31.81
CA SER A 72 -22.26 -15.85 -31.25
C SER A 72 -22.13 -15.00 -29.98
N ARG A 73 -23.04 -14.03 -29.82
CA ARG A 73 -23.09 -13.19 -28.60
C ARG A 73 -23.26 -14.01 -27.32
N MET A 74 -23.76 -15.24 -27.41
CA MET A 74 -23.92 -16.13 -26.26
C MET A 74 -22.58 -16.73 -25.85
N ASP A 75 -21.77 -17.15 -26.82
CA ASP A 75 -20.44 -17.72 -26.59
C ASP A 75 -19.51 -16.65 -26.00
N CYS A 76 -19.45 -15.46 -26.60
CA CYS A 76 -18.66 -14.34 -26.05
C CYS A 76 -19.12 -13.91 -24.64
N ARG A 77 -20.38 -14.15 -24.26
CA ARG A 77 -20.85 -13.91 -22.88
C ARG A 77 -20.40 -15.01 -21.93
N GLN A 78 -20.30 -16.25 -22.41
CA GLN A 78 -19.81 -17.38 -21.63
C GLN A 78 -18.31 -17.27 -21.40
N ASP A 79 -17.52 -16.94 -22.41
CA ASP A 79 -16.06 -16.79 -22.26
C ASP A 79 -15.73 -15.68 -21.26
N LYS A 80 -16.39 -14.53 -21.40
CA LYS A 80 -16.31 -13.44 -20.40
C LYS A 80 -16.68 -13.88 -18.99
N ARG A 81 -17.63 -14.81 -18.84
CA ARG A 81 -18.00 -15.35 -17.53
C ARG A 81 -16.92 -16.32 -17.03
N GLY A 82 -16.38 -17.16 -17.91
CA GLY A 82 -15.26 -18.07 -17.66
C GLY A 82 -14.04 -17.33 -17.12
N THR A 83 -13.50 -16.36 -17.87
CA THR A 83 -12.34 -15.54 -17.45
C THR A 83 -12.57 -14.88 -16.08
N LYS A 84 -13.80 -14.42 -15.81
CA LYS A 84 -14.17 -13.84 -14.51
C LYS A 84 -14.27 -14.87 -13.38
N GLN A 85 -14.55 -16.13 -13.68
CA GLN A 85 -14.51 -17.19 -12.67
C GLN A 85 -13.08 -17.62 -12.39
N ASP A 86 -12.26 -17.75 -13.41
CA ASP A 86 -10.85 -18.16 -13.27
C ASP A 86 -10.09 -17.14 -12.42
N THR A 87 -10.19 -15.85 -12.76
CA THR A 87 -9.58 -14.76 -11.99
C THR A 87 -10.13 -14.66 -10.56
N ARG A 88 -11.39 -15.02 -10.32
CA ARG A 88 -11.93 -15.10 -8.94
C ARG A 88 -11.36 -16.28 -8.17
N GLN A 89 -11.11 -17.41 -8.83
CA GLN A 89 -10.53 -18.59 -8.23
C GLN A 89 -9.06 -18.32 -7.87
N GLU A 90 -8.28 -17.79 -8.81
CA GLU A 90 -6.88 -17.41 -8.58
C GLU A 90 -6.78 -16.36 -7.46
N SER A 91 -7.68 -15.38 -7.43
CA SER A 91 -7.75 -14.41 -6.32
C SER A 91 -8.16 -15.00 -4.97
N ARG A 92 -8.68 -16.24 -4.91
CA ARG A 92 -8.88 -16.98 -3.65
C ARG A 92 -7.65 -17.81 -3.29
N GLU A 93 -6.84 -18.17 -4.26
CA GLU A 93 -5.56 -18.87 -4.09
C GLU A 93 -4.53 -17.88 -3.52
N ILE A 94 -4.41 -16.68 -4.11
CA ILE A 94 -3.58 -15.57 -3.59
C ILE A 94 -3.86 -15.27 -2.11
N ARG A 95 -5.12 -15.42 -1.65
CA ARG A 95 -5.51 -15.17 -0.25
C ARG A 95 -5.28 -16.35 0.70
N ARG A 96 -4.97 -17.53 0.16
CA ARG A 96 -4.83 -18.79 0.91
C ARG A 96 -3.38 -19.20 1.09
N ASP A 97 -2.44 -18.61 0.36
CA ASP A 97 -1.01 -18.93 0.40
C ASP A 97 -0.27 -18.36 1.64
N ASP A 98 -0.97 -18.21 2.77
CA ASP A 98 -0.56 -17.53 4.03
C ASP A 98 -0.42 -18.50 5.22
#